data_AF-A0A7D6I7Q0-F1
#
_entry.id   AF-A0A7D6I7Q0-F1
#
_cell.length_a   1.000
_cell.length_b   1.000
_cell.length_c   1.000
_cell.angle_alpha   90.00
_cell.angle_beta   90.00
_cell.angle_gamma   90.00
#
_symmetry.space_group_name_H-M   'P 1'
#
loop_
_entity.id
_entity.type
_entity.pdbx_description
1 polymer ?
#
loop_
_entity_poly.entity_id
_entity_poly.type
_entity_poly.pdbx_seq_one_letter_code
_entity_poly.pdbx_strand_id
1 'polypeptide(L)'
;MSQISTFWPYLFPDGKLCPMKIDIQQDMWQEVKEKGLPIARRRLRACLGSIGHHVDHRVLIQLGAFRYDKDGQIVGDITQADVEDNLQRLARRNKKKI
;
A
#
# COMPACT_ATOMS: atom_id res chain seq x y z
N MET A 1 13.23 6.50 4.75
CA MET A 1 12.77 5.54 3.73
C MET A 1 12.80 4.13 4.30
N SER A 2 11.81 3.28 4.00
CA SER A 2 11.65 1.97 4.64
C SER A 2 12.51 0.91 3.95
N GLN A 3 13.09 -0.03 4.71
CA GLN A 3 13.88 -1.16 4.19
C GLN A 3 13.11 -2.01 3.15
N ILE A 4 11.78 -1.93 3.12
CA ILE A 4 10.94 -2.64 2.13
C ILE A 4 11.02 -2.04 0.73
N SER A 5 11.33 -0.74 0.59
CA SER A 5 11.49 -0.11 -0.72
C SER A 5 12.68 -0.66 -1.51
N THR A 6 13.67 -1.24 -0.83
CA THR A 6 14.80 -1.92 -1.47
C THR A 6 14.39 -3.26 -2.10
N PHE A 7 13.42 -3.95 -1.51
CA PHE A 7 12.96 -5.26 -2.00
C PHE A 7 11.84 -5.13 -3.04
N TRP A 8 11.00 -4.09 -2.92
CA TRP A 8 9.87 -3.84 -3.83
C TRP A 8 9.84 -2.39 -4.30
N PRO A 9 10.83 -1.93 -5.07
CA PRO A 9 10.96 -0.51 -5.46
C PRO A 9 9.75 -0.01 -6.26
N TYR A 10 9.11 -0.87 -7.06
CA TYR A 10 7.94 -0.52 -7.88
C TYR A 10 6.72 -0.12 -7.07
N LEU A 11 6.64 -0.54 -5.80
CA LEU A 11 5.59 -0.10 -4.90
C LEU A 11 5.85 1.28 -4.31
N PHE A 12 7.08 1.79 -4.44
CA PHE A 12 7.52 3.06 -3.86
C PHE A 12 8.17 3.99 -4.89
N PRO A 13 7.52 4.29 -6.04
CA PRO A 13 8.04 5.27 -6.99
C PRO A 13 8.27 6.61 -6.29
N ASP A 14 9.46 7.20 -6.47
CA ASP A 14 9.89 8.44 -5.80
C ASP A 14 9.80 8.40 -4.27
N GLY A 15 9.88 7.18 -3.69
CA GLY A 15 9.71 6.95 -2.26
C GLY A 15 8.27 7.12 -1.76
N LYS A 16 7.29 7.29 -2.66
CA LYS A 16 5.86 7.40 -2.37
C LYS A 16 5.17 6.08 -2.68
N LEU A 17 4.32 5.62 -1.78
CA LEU A 17 3.59 4.36 -1.95
C LEU A 17 2.49 4.51 -3.00
N CYS A 18 2.40 3.58 -3.95
CA CYS A 18 1.31 3.54 -4.93
C CYS A 18 0.08 2.78 -4.41
N PRO A 19 -1.08 2.84 -5.09
CA PRO A 19 -2.19 1.93 -4.81
C PRO A 19 -1.76 0.48 -5.05
N MET A 20 -1.92 -0.37 -4.05
CA MET A 20 -1.48 -1.77 -4.10
C MET A 20 -2.64 -2.72 -4.37
N LYS A 21 -2.30 -3.90 -4.89
CA LYS A 21 -3.18 -5.07 -4.94
C LYS A 21 -3.81 -5.34 -3.57
N ILE A 22 -5.06 -5.79 -3.57
CA ILE A 22 -5.67 -6.38 -2.37
C ILE A 22 -4.83 -7.60 -1.97
N ASP A 23 -4.61 -7.79 -0.67
CA ASP A 23 -3.82 -8.91 -0.14
C ASP A 23 -2.34 -8.95 -0.56
N ILE A 24 -1.76 -7.84 -1.04
CA ILE A 24 -0.33 -7.76 -1.40
C ILE A 24 0.61 -8.20 -0.26
N GLN A 25 0.17 -8.09 1.00
CA GLN A 25 0.92 -8.57 2.16
C GLN A 25 1.17 -10.09 2.11
N GLN A 26 0.21 -10.86 1.61
CA GLN A 26 0.33 -12.30 1.48
C GLN A 26 1.33 -12.65 0.38
N ASP A 27 1.21 -12.00 -0.78
CA ASP A 27 2.11 -12.17 -1.93
C ASP A 27 3.56 -11.82 -1.55
N MET A 28 3.76 -10.67 -0.90
CA MET A 28 5.09 -10.24 -0.42
C MET A 28 5.65 -11.21 0.63
N TRP A 29 4.80 -11.72 1.54
CA TRP A 29 5.26 -12.66 2.56
C TRP A 29 5.63 -14.03 1.97
N GLN A 30 4.93 -14.46 0.94
CA GLN A 30 5.25 -15.68 0.21
C GLN A 30 6.61 -15.54 -0.48
N GLU A 31 6.85 -14.43 -1.16
CA GLU A 31 8.14 -14.13 -1.79
C GLU A 31 9.30 -14.06 -0.79
N VAL A 32 9.07 -13.48 0.40
CA VAL A 32 10.07 -13.47 1.48
C VAL A 32 10.50 -14.89 1.85
N LYS A 33 9.57 -15.84 1.92
CA LYS A 33 9.90 -17.24 2.21
C LYS A 33 10.64 -17.90 1.06
N GLU A 34 10.19 -17.69 -0.17
CA GLU A 34 10.76 -18.31 -1.37
C GLU A 34 12.18 -17.82 -1.66
N LYS A 35 12.42 -16.52 -1.49
CA LYS A 35 13.72 -15.88 -1.77
C LYS A 35 14.61 -15.75 -0.53
N GLY A 36 14.13 -16.17 0.64
CA GLY A 36 14.88 -16.06 1.90
C GLY A 36 15.22 -14.62 2.29
N LEU A 37 14.32 -13.66 2.03
CA LEU A 37 14.60 -12.25 2.28
C LEU A 37 14.78 -11.98 3.79
N PRO A 38 15.76 -11.14 4.19
CA PRO A 38 16.06 -10.88 5.60
C PRO A 38 15.09 -9.85 6.20
N ILE A 39 13.79 -10.13 6.12
CA ILE A 39 12.73 -9.28 6.66
C ILE A 39 11.73 -10.07 7.49
N ALA A 40 11.51 -9.61 8.73
CA ALA A 40 10.53 -10.20 9.62
C ALA A 40 9.10 -9.83 9.19
N ARG A 41 8.16 -10.78 9.28
CA ARG A 41 6.72 -10.58 8.99
C ARG A 41 6.12 -9.38 9.72
N ARG A 42 6.46 -9.22 11.01
CA ARG A 42 5.99 -8.09 11.82
C ARG A 42 6.45 -6.75 11.26
N ARG A 43 7.69 -6.69 10.75
CA ARG A 43 8.26 -5.48 10.16
C ARG A 43 7.61 -5.16 8.83
N LEU A 44 7.37 -6.16 7.97
CA LEU A 44 6.60 -6.00 6.74
C LEU A 44 5.21 -5.41 7.02
N ARG A 45 4.46 -6.00 7.95
CA ARG A 45 3.12 -5.53 8.34
C ARG A 45 3.16 -4.12 8.94
N ALA A 46 4.15 -3.81 9.77
CA ALA A 46 4.30 -2.49 10.38
C ALA A 46 4.64 -1.42 9.34
N CYS A 47 5.55 -1.71 8.38
CA CYS A 47 5.88 -0.79 7.31
C CYS A 47 4.64 -0.49 6.45
N LEU A 48 3.92 -1.51 5.99
CA LEU A 48 2.72 -1.31 5.18
C LEU A 48 1.59 -0.62 5.96
N GLY A 49 1.40 -0.99 7.23
CA GLY A 49 0.41 -0.36 8.11
C GLY A 49 0.70 1.11 8.41
N SER A 50 1.97 1.45 8.65
CA SER A 50 2.41 2.83 8.91
C SER A 50 2.26 3.72 7.66
N ILE A 51 2.60 3.18 6.48
CA ILE A 51 2.56 3.96 5.25
C ILE A 51 1.10 4.19 4.78
N GLY A 52 0.21 3.20 4.94
CA GLY A 52 -1.24 3.39 4.72
C GLY A 52 -1.92 4.28 5.79
N HIS A 53 -1.20 4.64 6.85
CA HIS A 53 -1.62 5.58 7.88
C HIS A 53 -1.15 7.02 7.60
N HIS A 54 -0.12 7.22 6.78
CA HIS A 54 0.25 8.54 6.28
C HIS A 54 -0.88 9.06 5.38
N VAL A 55 -1.40 10.23 5.73
CA VAL A 55 -2.57 10.86 5.12
C VAL A 55 -2.38 11.04 3.60
N ASP A 56 -1.14 11.16 3.13
CA ASP A 56 -0.79 11.34 1.72
C ASP A 56 -1.02 10.10 0.84
N HIS A 57 -1.04 8.88 1.41
CA HIS A 57 -1.35 7.68 0.62
C HIS A 57 -2.82 7.62 0.21
N ARG A 58 -3.70 8.23 1.00
CA ARG A 58 -5.15 8.19 0.74
C ARG A 58 -5.59 9.20 -0.31
N VAL A 59 -4.79 10.25 -0.51
CA VAL A 59 -4.97 11.23 -1.60
C VAL A 59 -4.58 10.62 -2.96
N LEU A 60 -3.75 9.58 -2.98
CA LEU A 60 -3.33 8.85 -4.19
C LEU A 60 -4.38 7.89 -4.75
N ILE A 61 -5.51 7.68 -4.04
CA ILE A 61 -6.66 6.95 -4.59
C ILE A 61 -7.47 7.92 -5.45
N GLN A 62 -6.91 8.26 -6.60
CA GLN A 62 -7.60 9.03 -7.62
C GLN A 62 -8.41 8.07 -8.49
N LEU A 63 -9.65 8.44 -8.82
CA LEU A 63 -10.50 7.64 -9.70
C LEU A 63 -9.77 7.34 -11.02
N GLY A 64 -9.73 6.07 -11.43
CA GLY A 64 -9.00 5.64 -12.62
C GLY A 64 -7.51 5.36 -12.42
N ALA A 65 -6.97 5.51 -11.21
CA ALA A 65 -5.63 5.02 -10.89
C ALA A 65 -5.60 3.48 -10.83
N PHE A 66 -4.45 2.90 -11.18
CA PHE A 66 -4.26 1.45 -11.17
C PHE A 66 -3.74 0.96 -9.84
N ARG A 67 -4.09 -0.29 -9.51
CA ARG A 67 -3.50 -1.07 -8.43
C ARG A 67 -2.35 -1.88 -8.98
N TYR A 68 -1.24 -1.84 -8.26
CA TYR A 68 -0.02 -2.51 -8.64
C TYR A 68 0.25 -3.70 -7.71
N ASP A 69 0.73 -4.80 -8.27
CA ASP A 69 1.30 -5.90 -7.50
C ASP A 69 2.74 -5.62 -7.08
N LYS A 70 3.34 -6.58 -6.38
CA LYS A 70 4.71 -6.51 -5.86
C LYS A 70 5.78 -6.31 -6.95
N ASP A 71 5.47 -6.70 -8.19
CA ASP A 71 6.34 -6.61 -9.35
C ASP A 71 6.07 -5.34 -10.18
N GLY A 72 5.11 -4.51 -9.74
CA GLY A 72 4.72 -3.27 -10.42
C GLY A 72 3.74 -3.47 -11.57
N GLN A 73 3.10 -4.64 -11.66
CA GLN A 73 2.11 -4.92 -12.70
C GLN A 73 0.72 -4.44 -12.29
N ILE A 74 -0.05 -3.94 -13.27
CA ILE A 74 -1.42 -3.52 -13.06
C ILE A 74 -2.30 -4.76 -12.86
N VAL A 75 -2.98 -4.82 -11.73
CA VAL A 75 -3.84 -5.96 -11.32
C VAL A 75 -5.28 -5.55 -11.03
N GLY A 76 -5.63 -4.30 -11.29
CA GLY A 76 -6.98 -3.78 -11.20
C GLY A 76 -7.00 -2.26 -11.23
N ASP A 77 -8.17 -1.68 -11.40
CA ASP A 77 -8.42 -0.25 -11.31
C ASP A 77 -9.06 0.13 -9.97
N ILE A 78 -8.91 1.40 -9.62
CA ILE A 78 -9.64 2.01 -8.52
C ILE A 78 -11.01 2.45 -9.04
N THR A 79 -12.05 1.83 -8.50
CA THR A 79 -13.44 2.14 -8.84
C THR A 79 -13.95 3.37 -8.07
N GLN A 80 -15.07 3.93 -8.51
CA GLN A 80 -15.76 5.02 -7.81
C GLN A 80 -16.13 4.64 -6.36
N ALA A 81 -16.55 3.38 -6.14
CA ALA A 81 -16.88 2.88 -4.81
C ALA A 81 -15.66 2.86 -3.87
N ASP A 82 -14.48 2.55 -4.39
CA ASP A 82 -13.23 2.57 -3.61
C ASP A 82 -12.87 4.00 -3.17
N VAL A 83 -13.06 4.98 -4.06
CA VAL A 83 -12.84 6.40 -3.76
C VAL A 83 -13.82 6.86 -2.67
N GLU A 84 -15.09 6.52 -2.80
CA GLU A 84 -16.12 6.89 -1.82
C GLU A 84 -15.90 6.27 -0.44
N ASP A 85 -15.60 4.97 -0.36
CA ASP A 85 -15.25 4.31 0.91
C ASP A 85 -13.99 4.95 1.53
N ASN A 86 -13.00 5.30 0.71
CA ASN A 86 -11.79 5.98 1.20
C ASN A 86 -12.12 7.35 1.80
N LEU A 87 -12.91 8.17 1.09
CA LEU A 87 -13.35 9.49 1.55
C LEU A 87 -14.16 9.39 2.86
N GLN A 88 -15.07 8.43 2.95
CA GLN A 88 -15.85 8.21 4.18
C GLN A 88 -14.95 7.81 5.36
N ARG A 89 -13.97 6.92 5.14
CA ARG A 89 -13.00 6.53 6.17
C ARG A 89 -12.11 7.70 6.58
N LEU A 90 -11.70 8.54 5.63
CA LEU A 90 -10.92 9.75 5.91
C LEU A 90 -11.71 10.73 6.78
N ALA A 91 -12.97 11.01 6.43
CA ALA A 91 -13.87 11.87 7.19
C ALA A 91 -14.08 11.37 8.63
N ARG A 92 -14.30 10.06 8.83
CA ARG A 92 -14.42 9.43 10.16
C ARG A 92 -13.16 9.61 11.00
N ARG A 93 -11.98 9.64 10.37
CA ARG A 93 -10.69 9.74 11.07
C ARG A 93 -10.34 11.18 11.44
N ASN A 94 -10.65 12.15 10.57
CA ASN A 94 -10.49 13.56 10.86
C ASN A 94 -11.39 14.01 12.03
N LYS A 95 -12.61 13.45 12.14
CA LYS A 95 -13.49 13.67 13.31
C LYS A 95 -12.92 13.14 14.63
N LYS A 96 -11.99 12.17 14.62
CA LYS A 96 -11.34 11.65 15.83
C LYS A 96 -10.12 12.46 16.30
N LYS A 97 -9.74 13.51 15.56
CA LYS A 97 -8.63 14.41 15.90
C LYS A 97 -9.09 15.74 16.51
N ILE A 98 -10.39 15.92 16.74
CA ILE A 98 -10.99 17.08 17.44
C ILE A 98 -11.34 16.64 18.86
#